data_AF-A0A1I5LQK3-F1
#
_entry.id   AF-A0A1I5LQK3-F1
#
_cell.length_a   1.000
_cell.length_b   1.000
_cell.length_c   1.000
_cell.angle_alpha   90.00
_cell.angle_beta   90.00
_cell.angle_gamma   90.00
#
_symmetry.space_group_name_H-M   'P 1'
#
loop_
_entity.id
_entity.type
_entity.pdbx_description
1 polymer ?
#
loop_
_entity_poly.entity_id
_entity_poly.type
_entity_poly.pdbx_seq_one_letter_code
_entity_poly.pdbx_strand_id
1 'polypeptide(L)'
;MKVTQNEILNSCLRGIKNSFNEYLKWSGDEFLWRAPEYLLTVNIAKELSKINKTKFITLEDNVKEILNNADAKIKGYLGQKLRADGRSDIVLWWANGTPRGIIEVKHR
;
A
#
# COMPACT_ATOMS: atom_id res chain seq x y z
N MET A 1 19.69 -7.05 -2.31
CA MET A 1 19.66 -6.23 -1.07
C MET A 1 18.22 -6.05 -0.64
N LYS A 2 17.90 -6.21 0.65
CA LYS A 2 16.52 -6.05 1.17
C LYS A 2 16.11 -4.57 1.20
N VAL A 3 14.82 -4.30 0.99
CA VAL A 3 14.26 -2.95 1.15
C VAL A 3 14.20 -2.59 2.63
N THR A 4 14.56 -1.34 2.96
CA THR A 4 14.50 -0.81 4.32
C THR A 4 13.17 -0.10 4.58
N GLN A 5 12.81 0.06 5.85
CA GLN A 5 11.62 0.80 6.24
C GLN A 5 11.67 2.27 5.81
N ASN A 6 12.83 2.92 5.91
CA ASN A 6 13.00 4.31 5.48
C ASN A 6 12.79 4.48 3.97
N GLU A 7 13.24 3.53 3.14
CA GLU A 7 12.98 3.57 1.70
C GLU A 7 11.50 3.45 1.37
N ILE A 8 10.77 2.60 2.11
CA ILE A 8 9.31 2.46 1.99
C ILE A 8 8.64 3.78 2.38
N LEU A 9 8.97 4.32 3.56
CA LEU A 9 8.39 5.58 4.06
C LEU A 9 8.64 6.75 3.10
N ASN A 10 9.88 6.92 2.63
CA ASN A 10 10.22 7.98 1.69
C ASN A 10 9.48 7.82 0.35
N SER A 11 9.25 6.59 -0.09
CA SER A 11 8.47 6.34 -1.31
C SER A 11 6.98 6.66 -1.11
N CYS A 12 6.42 6.33 0.05
CA CYS A 12 5.05 6.73 0.39
C CYS A 12 4.91 8.26 0.42
N LEU A 13 5.85 8.97 1.07
CA LEU A 13 5.84 10.44 1.11
C LEU A 13 5.93 11.07 -0.28
N ARG A 14 6.76 10.52 -1.17
CA ARG A 14 6.79 10.95 -2.58
C ARG A 14 5.48 10.70 -3.30
N GLY A 15 4.87 9.53 -3.10
CA GLY A 15 3.59 9.17 -3.70
C GLY A 15 2.46 10.10 -3.27
N ILE A 16 2.43 10.44 -1.96
CA ILE A 16 1.50 11.43 -1.41
C ILE A 16 1.71 12.79 -2.09
N LYS A 17 2.95 13.31 -2.11
CA LYS A 17 3.26 14.59 -2.76
C LYS A 17 2.85 14.62 -4.23
N ASN A 18 3.15 13.54 -4.96
CA ASN A 18 2.78 13.41 -6.37
C ASN A 18 1.27 13.44 -6.56
N SER A 19 0.50 12.82 -5.66
CA SER A 19 -0.97 12.83 -5.72
C SER A 19 -1.56 14.21 -5.56
N PHE A 20 -1.04 15.00 -4.63
CA PHE A 20 -1.48 16.40 -4.46
C PHE A 20 -1.13 17.24 -5.68
N ASN A 21 0.08 17.11 -6.22
CA ASN A 21 0.50 17.87 -7.40
C ASN A 21 -0.30 17.47 -8.66
N GLU A 22 -0.52 16.17 -8.86
CA GLU A 22 -1.28 15.65 -9.99
C GLU A 22 -2.75 16.08 -9.91
N TYR A 23 -3.35 16.01 -8.72
CA TYR A 23 -4.72 16.44 -8.52
C TYR A 23 -4.90 17.96 -8.69
N LEU A 24 -3.96 18.76 -8.17
CA LEU A 24 -3.91 20.22 -8.36
C LEU A 24 -3.89 20.57 -9.86
N LYS A 25 -3.08 19.85 -10.64
CA LYS A 25 -3.02 20.06 -12.09
C LYS A 25 -4.35 19.68 -12.77
N TRP A 26 -5.00 18.60 -12.34
CA TRP A 26 -6.29 18.17 -12.89
C TRP A 26 -7.43 19.14 -12.57
N SER A 27 -7.36 19.81 -11.42
CA SER A 27 -8.33 20.82 -11.02
C SER A 27 -8.08 22.21 -11.61
N GLY A 28 -7.11 22.36 -12.51
CA GLY A 28 -6.77 23.66 -13.11
C GLY A 28 -6.09 24.62 -12.13
N ASP A 29 -5.19 24.08 -11.30
CA ASP A 29 -4.47 24.78 -10.23
C ASP A 29 -5.34 25.24 -9.05
N GLU A 30 -6.57 24.75 -8.96
CA GLU A 30 -7.45 24.96 -7.80
C GLU A 30 -7.15 23.96 -6.67
N PHE A 31 -6.90 24.46 -5.46
CA PHE A 31 -6.58 23.60 -4.32
C PHE A 31 -7.85 23.00 -3.69
N LEU A 32 -8.14 21.74 -4.02
CA LEU A 32 -9.31 21.00 -3.54
C LEU A 32 -9.12 20.34 -2.16
N TRP A 33 -8.26 20.92 -1.31
CA TRP A 33 -7.93 20.47 0.06
C TRP A 33 -7.18 19.14 0.19
N ARG A 34 -7.58 18.11 -0.56
CA ARG A 34 -7.02 16.75 -0.46
C ARG A 34 -7.10 16.02 -1.81
N ALA A 35 -6.10 15.21 -2.11
CA ALA A 35 -6.18 14.25 -3.20
C ALA A 35 -7.12 13.07 -2.83
N PRO A 36 -7.84 12.47 -3.80
CA PRO A 36 -8.65 11.27 -3.56
C PRO A 36 -7.81 10.09 -3.01
N GLU A 37 -8.39 9.28 -2.11
CA GLU A 37 -7.69 8.12 -1.51
C GLU A 37 -7.13 7.16 -2.55
N TYR A 38 -7.91 6.84 -3.59
CA TYR A 38 -7.45 5.98 -4.67
C TYR A 38 -6.25 6.55 -5.44
N LEU A 39 -6.22 7.88 -5.66
CA LEU A 39 -5.09 8.53 -6.30
C LEU A 39 -3.83 8.44 -5.44
N LEU A 40 -3.98 8.61 -4.11
CA LEU A 40 -2.91 8.38 -3.14
C LEU A 40 -2.37 6.95 -3.23
N THR A 41 -3.25 5.95 -3.18
CA THR A 41 -2.88 4.52 -3.26
C THR A 41 -2.10 4.23 -4.54
N VAL A 42 -2.61 4.65 -5.70
CA VAL A 42 -1.97 4.40 -7.00
C VAL A 42 -0.60 5.06 -7.08
N ASN A 43 -0.46 6.32 -6.64
CA ASN A 43 0.81 7.02 -6.75
C ASN A 43 1.84 6.56 -5.70
N ILE A 44 1.41 6.16 -4.50
CA ILE A 44 2.26 5.45 -3.55
C ILE A 44 2.77 4.14 -4.17
N ALA A 45 1.88 3.36 -4.80
CA ALA A 45 2.25 2.12 -5.47
C ALA A 45 3.28 2.34 -6.60
N LYS A 46 3.08 3.37 -7.45
CA LYS A 46 4.03 3.76 -8.50
C LYS A 46 5.41 4.13 -7.93
N GLU A 47 5.49 4.80 -6.79
CA GLU A 47 6.77 5.13 -6.16
C GLU A 47 7.42 3.92 -5.51
N LEU A 48 6.63 3.05 -4.88
CA LEU A 48 7.12 1.82 -4.30
C LEU A 48 7.68 0.87 -5.37
N SER A 49 7.05 0.74 -6.54
CA SER A 49 7.52 -0.15 -7.60
C SER A 49 8.89 0.24 -8.16
N LYS A 50 9.29 1.51 -8.05
CA LYS A 50 10.60 2.02 -8.47
C LYS A 50 11.76 1.57 -7.57
N ILE A 51 11.48 1.07 -6.37
CA ILE A 51 12.52 0.54 -5.47
C ILE A 51 13.06 -0.77 -6.07
N ASN A 52 14.18 -0.70 -6.78
CA ASN A 52 14.81 -1.84 -7.43
C ASN A 52 15.56 -2.74 -6.42
N LYS A 53 14.81 -3.48 -5.61
CA LYS A 53 15.29 -4.42 -4.59
C LYS A 53 14.43 -5.68 -4.61
N THR A 54 14.84 -6.72 -3.89
CA THR A 54 14.15 -8.03 -3.84
C THR A 54 12.80 -7.95 -3.11
N LYS A 55 11.79 -7.38 -3.78
CA LYS A 55 10.42 -7.22 -3.33
C LYS A 55 9.49 -7.00 -4.52
N PHE A 56 8.19 -7.22 -4.33
CA PHE A 56 7.14 -6.77 -5.24
C PHE A 56 5.96 -6.21 -4.45
N ILE A 57 5.00 -5.60 -5.15
CA ILE A 57 3.79 -5.05 -4.52
C ILE A 57 2.56 -5.55 -5.26
N THR A 58 1.46 -5.70 -4.53
CA THR A 58 0.12 -5.91 -5.08
C THR A 58 -0.83 -4.91 -4.44
N LEU A 59 -1.98 -4.70 -5.06
CA LEU A 59 -3.02 -3.78 -4.61
C LEU A 59 -4.31 -4.55 -4.43
N GLU A 60 -5.11 -4.15 -3.44
CA GLU A 60 -6.45 -4.69 -3.23
C GLU A 60 -6.48 -6.21 -3.00
N ASP A 61 -5.39 -6.77 -2.46
CA ASP A 61 -5.27 -8.20 -2.18
C ASP A 61 -6.10 -8.60 -0.97
N ASN A 62 -6.69 -9.79 -1.03
CA ASN A 62 -7.55 -10.31 0.02
C ASN A 62 -6.76 -10.65 1.30
N VAL A 63 -7.27 -10.22 2.46
CA VAL A 63 -6.59 -10.37 3.75
C VAL A 63 -6.38 -11.84 4.13
N LYS A 64 -7.35 -12.72 3.84
CA LYS A 64 -7.23 -14.16 4.12
C LYS A 64 -6.11 -14.80 3.30
N GLU A 65 -6.00 -14.46 2.03
CA GLU A 65 -4.91 -14.95 1.17
C GLU A 65 -3.54 -14.43 1.64
N ILE A 66 -3.45 -13.17 2.07
CA ILE A 66 -2.22 -12.63 2.67
C ILE A 66 -1.81 -13.44 3.90
N LEU A 67 -2.75 -13.74 4.80
CA LEU A 67 -2.47 -14.53 6.02
C LEU A 67 -2.05 -15.96 5.71
N ASN A 68 -2.68 -16.60 4.71
CA ASN A 68 -2.28 -17.92 4.24
C ASN A 68 -0.84 -17.90 3.73
N ASN A 69 -0.48 -16.93 2.89
CA ASN A 69 0.87 -16.77 2.37
C ASN A 69 1.91 -16.36 3.43
N ALA A 70 1.45 -15.79 4.56
CA ALA A 70 2.29 -15.49 5.71
C ALA A 70 2.58 -16.73 6.60
N ASP A 71 1.98 -17.90 6.30
CA ASP A 71 1.89 -19.05 7.20
C ASP A 71 1.37 -18.66 8.61
N ALA A 72 0.49 -17.65 8.66
CA ALA A 72 -0.10 -17.16 9.90
C ALA A 72 -1.21 -18.10 10.36
N LYS A 73 -0.84 -19.24 10.94
CA LYS A 73 -1.78 -20.22 11.51
C LYS A 73 -2.48 -19.65 12.73
N ILE A 74 -3.66 -19.08 12.54
CA ILE A 74 -4.50 -18.60 13.63
C ILE A 74 -5.39 -19.77 14.09
N LYS A 75 -5.26 -20.18 15.36
CA LYS A 75 -6.19 -21.12 15.99
C LYS A 75 -7.43 -20.34 16.45
N GLY A 76 -8.61 -20.71 15.96
CA GLY A 76 -9.89 -20.11 16.35
C GLY A 76 -10.42 -19.08 15.36
N TYR A 77 -11.42 -18.30 15.79
CA TYR A 77 -12.13 -17.33 14.96
C TYR A 77 -11.26 -16.10 14.64
N LEU A 78 -11.24 -15.69 13.36
CA LEU A 78 -10.61 -14.44 12.93
C LEU A 78 -11.45 -13.27 13.43
N GLY A 79 -10.88 -12.43 14.30
CA GLY A 79 -11.59 -11.27 14.84
C GLY A 79 -12.12 -10.36 13.72
N GLN A 80 -13.35 -9.86 13.86
CA GLN A 80 -14.03 -9.06 12.83
C GLN A 80 -13.23 -7.83 12.36
N LYS A 81 -12.41 -7.25 13.26
CA LYS A 81 -11.54 -6.10 12.93
C LYS A 81 -10.49 -6.41 11.86
N LEU A 82 -10.12 -7.67 11.72
CA LEU A 82 -9.17 -8.14 10.71
C LEU A 82 -9.75 -8.04 9.30
N ARG A 83 -11.10 -8.02 9.16
CA ARG A 83 -11.81 -8.02 7.88
C ARG A 83 -11.24 -9.08 6.94
N ALA A 84 -11.28 -10.35 7.36
CA ALA A 84 -10.67 -11.46 6.62
C ALA A 84 -11.16 -11.56 5.16
N ASP A 85 -12.44 -11.23 4.91
CA ASP A 85 -13.03 -11.19 3.57
C ASP A 85 -12.82 -9.84 2.86
N GLY A 86 -12.17 -8.89 3.52
CA GLY A 86 -11.80 -7.58 2.99
C GLY A 86 -10.50 -7.61 2.19
N ARG A 87 -10.03 -6.42 1.84
CA ARG A 87 -8.83 -6.18 1.04
C ARG A 87 -7.92 -5.17 1.72
N SER A 88 -6.62 -5.29 1.48
CA SER A 88 -5.64 -4.29 1.86
C SER A 88 -5.26 -3.42 0.67
N ASP A 89 -5.14 -2.11 0.90
CA ASP A 89 -4.89 -1.14 -0.18
C ASP A 89 -3.58 -1.48 -0.94
N ILE A 90 -2.49 -1.72 -0.22
CA ILE A 90 -1.19 -2.13 -0.77
C ILE A 90 -0.55 -3.22 0.09
N VAL A 91 -0.09 -4.30 -0.54
CA VAL A 91 0.70 -5.35 0.13
C VAL A 91 2.13 -5.31 -0.38
N LEU A 92 3.08 -5.28 0.55
CA LEU A 92 4.51 -5.43 0.28
C LEU A 92 4.90 -6.89 0.43
N TRP A 93 5.55 -7.44 -0.58
CA TRP A 93 6.00 -8.83 -0.60
C TRP A 93 7.52 -8.91 -0.68
N TRP A 94 8.11 -9.89 -0.02
CA TRP A 94 9.45 -10.33 -0.39
C TRP A 94 9.43 -11.07 -1.72
N ALA A 95 10.56 -11.08 -2.43
CA ALA A 95 10.66 -11.77 -3.73
C ALA A 95 10.39 -13.29 -3.66
N ASN A 96 10.41 -13.89 -2.48
CA ASN A 96 10.08 -15.30 -2.25
C ASN A 96 8.57 -15.56 -2.05
N GLY A 97 7.71 -14.55 -2.20
CA GLY A 97 6.26 -14.68 -2.07
C GLY A 97 5.73 -14.57 -0.64
N THR A 98 6.59 -14.36 0.37
CA THR A 98 6.13 -14.10 1.74
C THR A 98 5.74 -12.63 1.91
N PRO A 99 4.56 -12.31 2.47
CA PRO A 99 4.17 -10.94 2.72
C PRO A 99 5.06 -10.31 3.80
N ARG A 100 5.46 -9.06 3.59
CA ARG A 100 6.32 -8.30 4.49
C ARG A 100 5.51 -7.32 5.36
N GLY A 101 4.46 -6.76 4.80
CA GLY A 101 3.61 -5.80 5.49
C GLY A 101 2.55 -5.22 4.56
N ILE A 102 1.58 -4.56 5.17
CA ILE A 102 0.50 -3.87 4.47
C ILE A 102 0.66 -2.36 4.65
N ILE A 103 0.21 -1.58 3.68
CA ILE A 103 0.06 -0.14 3.78
C ILE A 103 -1.41 0.17 3.54
N GLU A 104 -2.06 0.69 4.57
CA GLU A 104 -3.42 1.20 4.51
C GLU A 104 -3.37 2.71 4.31
N VAL A 105 -3.93 3.19 3.21
CA VAL A 105 -4.03 4.59 2.86
C VAL A 105 -5.38 5.09 3.36
N LYS A 106 -5.38 6.20 4.08
CA LYS A 106 -6.61 6.82 4.58
C LYS A 106 -6.54 8.32 4.33
N HIS A 107 -7.57 8.86 3.69
CA HIS A 107 -7.67 10.29 3.38
C HIS A 107 -8.59 11.08 4.35
N ARG A 108 -8.97 10.45 5.48
CA ARG A 108 -9.86 11.01 6.51
C ARG A 108 -9.08 11.48 7.74
#